data_AF-A0A350PVY5-F1
#
_entry.id   AF-A0A350PVY5-F1
#
_cell.length_a   1.000
_cell.length_b   1.000
_cell.length_c   1.000
_cell.angle_alpha   90.00
_cell.angle_beta   90.00
_cell.angle_gamma   90.00
#
_symmetry.space_group_name_H-M   'P 1'
#
loop_
_entity.id
_entity.type
_entity.pdbx_description
1 polymer ?
#
loop_
_entity_poly.entity_id
_entity_poly.type
_entity_poly.pdbx_seq_one_letter_code
_entity_poly.pdbx_strand_id
1 'polypeptide(L)'
;MLFDDYIVEEPVNGIKIEQCKAWLKSDDTIGAFYLVQGGFNLTLDTQYQLFSLVRPRSDYIVNSAPALWNKHLLESFVGKIDTPWAWEYFGSARAYRQNIKFYSIKDKHYEIYKYQYERGGAIHQGKWVKAVIAPVIERYSLQIDCSKRGFDEEILKKRKPSWYFQFYLTGWRMVKWDVFVFINRALFRLAKRMLRKLFLTK
;
A
#
# COMPACT_ATOMS: atom_id res chain seq x y z
N MET A 1 -2.51 -15.04 4.34
CA MET A 1 -2.66 -14.99 2.87
C MET A 1 -1.68 -13.95 2.38
N LEU A 2 -0.83 -14.31 1.43
CA LEU A 2 0.14 -13.41 0.79
C LEU A 2 -0.39 -13.08 -0.61
N PHE A 3 -0.21 -11.85 -1.09
CA PHE A 3 -0.63 -11.49 -2.45
C PHE A 3 0.38 -12.01 -3.48
N ASP A 4 -0.15 -12.50 -4.61
CA ASP A 4 0.63 -12.98 -5.77
C ASP A 4 1.53 -11.90 -6.40
N ASP A 5 1.32 -10.64 -6.02
CA ASP A 5 2.04 -9.48 -6.52
C ASP A 5 3.47 -9.37 -5.97
N TYR A 6 3.77 -10.10 -4.89
CA TYR A 6 5.05 -9.98 -4.17
C TYR A 6 5.86 -11.26 -4.22
N ILE A 7 7.03 -11.19 -4.86
CA ILE A 7 7.99 -12.29 -4.87
C ILE A 7 8.99 -12.06 -3.75
N VAL A 8 9.04 -12.98 -2.80
CA VAL A 8 10.01 -12.96 -1.69
C VAL A 8 11.42 -13.14 -2.26
N GLU A 9 12.33 -12.21 -1.96
CA GLU A 9 13.71 -12.27 -2.46
C GLU A 9 14.74 -12.76 -1.44
N GLU A 10 14.39 -12.73 -0.15
CA GLU A 10 15.23 -13.21 0.95
C GLU A 10 14.39 -13.94 2.02
N PRO A 11 15.00 -14.82 2.84
CA PRO A 11 14.30 -15.49 3.94
C PRO A 11 13.59 -14.48 4.86
N VAL A 12 12.28 -14.70 5.07
CA VAL A 12 11.48 -13.88 5.98
C VAL A 12 11.90 -14.15 7.41
N ASN A 13 12.10 -13.10 8.21
CA ASN A 13 12.51 -13.23 9.61
C ASN A 13 11.35 -13.74 10.49
N GLY A 14 11.27 -15.06 10.67
CA GLY A 14 10.20 -15.73 11.43
C GLY A 14 10.10 -15.29 12.90
N ILE A 15 11.22 -14.98 13.55
CA ILE A 15 11.22 -14.49 14.95
C ILE A 15 10.47 -13.15 15.02
N LYS A 16 10.71 -12.25 14.06
CA LYS A 16 10.02 -10.96 14.00
C LYS A 16 8.54 -11.09 13.63
N ILE A 17 8.18 -12.06 12.80
CA ILE A 17 6.77 -12.40 12.52
C ILE A 17 6.05 -12.82 13.81
N GLU A 18 6.61 -13.74 14.59
CA GLU A 18 6.01 -14.18 15.85
C GLU A 18 5.94 -13.04 16.89
N GLN A 19 6.95 -12.16 16.93
CA GLN A 19 6.93 -10.97 17.77
C GLN A 19 5.76 -10.02 17.41
N CYS A 20 5.56 -9.73 16.12
CA CYS A 20 4.43 -8.92 15.67
C CYS A 20 3.07 -9.57 15.98
N LYS A 21 2.97 -10.91 15.84
CA LYS A 21 1.76 -11.66 16.21
C LYS A 21 1.46 -11.53 17.70
N ALA A 22 2.48 -11.57 18.57
CA ALA A 22 2.29 -11.37 20.00
C ALA A 22 1.77 -9.96 20.30
N TRP A 23 2.32 -8.93 19.65
CA TRP A 23 1.85 -7.54 19.82
C TRP A 23 0.41 -7.32 19.35
N LEU A 24 0.03 -7.88 18.19
CA LEU A 24 -1.36 -7.83 17.69
C LEU A 24 -2.35 -8.52 18.64
N LYS A 25 -1.92 -9.55 19.37
CA LYS A 25 -2.76 -10.23 20.36
C LYS A 25 -2.90 -9.43 21.66
N SER A 26 -1.90 -8.62 22.01
CA SER A 26 -1.90 -7.84 23.25
C SER A 26 -2.58 -6.47 23.15
N ASP A 27 -2.73 -5.93 21.93
CA ASP A 27 -3.36 -4.62 21.69
C ASP A 27 -4.30 -4.72 20.48
N ASP A 28 -5.61 -4.76 20.75
CA ASP A 28 -6.67 -4.87 19.74
C ASP A 28 -6.88 -3.56 18.95
N THR A 29 -6.28 -2.46 19.39
CA THR A 29 -6.30 -1.18 18.66
C THR A 29 -5.32 -1.15 17.48
N ILE A 30 -4.46 -2.16 17.34
CA ILE A 30 -3.50 -2.25 16.24
C ILE A 30 -4.14 -2.91 15.02
N GLY A 31 -4.23 -2.13 13.94
CA GLY A 31 -4.73 -2.60 12.64
C GLY A 31 -3.72 -3.51 11.94
N ALA A 32 -2.48 -3.06 11.82
CA ALA A 32 -1.43 -3.81 11.13
C ALA A 32 -0.01 -3.42 11.53
N PHE A 33 0.90 -4.38 11.38
CA PHE A 33 2.34 -4.17 11.25
C PHE A 33 2.76 -4.41 9.78
N TYR A 34 3.09 -3.33 9.07
CA TYR A 34 3.68 -3.39 7.73
C TYR A 34 5.14 -3.83 7.83
N LEU A 35 5.46 -4.93 7.16
CA LEU A 35 6.73 -5.66 7.24
C LEU A 35 7.85 -5.05 6.36
N VAL A 36 7.52 -3.96 5.66
CA VAL A 36 8.42 -3.18 4.81
C VAL A 36 8.37 -1.70 5.19
N GLN A 37 9.39 -0.93 4.80
CA GLN A 37 9.36 0.52 4.98
C GLN A 37 8.40 1.11 3.94
N GLY A 38 7.14 1.32 4.33
CA GLY A 38 6.19 1.97 3.45
C GLY A 38 6.50 3.46 3.24
N GLY A 39 5.96 4.05 2.17
CA GLY A 39 6.03 5.48 1.87
C GLY A 39 5.19 6.37 2.82
N PHE A 40 5.04 5.96 4.07
CA PHE A 40 4.22 6.62 5.07
C PHE A 40 4.94 7.81 5.71
N ASN A 41 4.16 8.75 6.23
CA ASN A 41 4.67 9.70 7.21
C ASN A 41 4.71 9.01 8.57
N LEU A 42 5.90 8.74 9.09
CA LEU A 42 6.08 8.09 10.39
C LEU A 42 6.14 9.14 11.50
N THR A 43 5.55 8.81 12.65
CA THR A 43 5.73 9.51 13.91
C THR A 43 6.80 8.78 14.72
N LEU A 44 7.62 9.53 15.44
CA LEU A 44 8.63 8.93 16.32
C LEU A 44 7.91 8.15 17.43
N ASP A 45 8.07 6.83 17.40
CA ASP A 45 7.48 5.91 18.36
C ASP A 45 8.54 4.84 18.68
N THR A 46 8.73 4.56 19.97
CA THR A 46 9.70 3.61 20.50
C THR A 46 9.05 2.37 21.11
N GLN A 47 7.71 2.28 21.11
CA GLN A 47 6.95 1.19 21.73
C GLN A 47 7.31 -0.18 21.14
N TYR A 48 7.48 -0.26 19.82
CA TYR A 48 7.76 -1.51 19.11
C TYR A 48 9.10 -1.45 18.37
N GLN A 49 10.03 -2.32 18.75
CA GLN A 49 11.36 -2.37 18.15
C GLN A 49 11.27 -2.57 16.62
N LEU A 50 12.04 -1.80 15.85
CA LEU A 50 12.06 -1.72 14.37
C LEU A 50 10.87 -1.00 13.71
N PHE A 51 9.80 -0.73 14.45
CA PHE A 51 8.62 -0.08 13.91
C PHE A 51 8.51 1.37 14.37
N SER A 52 7.71 2.13 13.65
CA SER A 52 7.23 3.44 14.06
C SER A 52 5.77 3.59 13.69
N LEU A 53 5.05 4.39 14.48
CA LEU A 53 3.64 4.64 14.26
C LEU A 53 3.45 5.41 12.96
N VAL A 54 2.55 4.95 12.11
CA VAL A 54 2.13 5.70 10.92
C VAL A 54 1.25 6.85 11.39
N ARG A 55 1.56 8.07 10.93
CA ARG A 55 0.83 9.28 11.28
C ARG A 55 -0.67 9.07 11.01
N PRO A 56 -1.56 9.35 11.98
CA PRO A 56 -2.99 9.25 11.79
C PRO A 56 -3.48 10.02 10.57
N ARG A 57 -4.49 9.47 9.91
CA ARG A 57 -5.13 10.05 8.72
C ARG A 57 -4.21 10.22 7.51
N SER A 58 -3.08 9.52 7.43
CA SER A 58 -2.26 9.48 6.22
C SER A 58 -3.00 8.85 5.05
N ASP A 59 -2.67 9.26 3.82
CA ASP A 59 -3.13 8.57 2.61
C ASP A 59 -2.53 7.15 2.60
N TYR A 60 -3.27 6.18 2.06
CA TYR A 60 -2.84 4.78 1.92
C TYR A 60 -2.48 4.07 3.23
N ILE A 61 -2.98 4.52 4.39
CA ILE A 61 -2.72 3.86 5.68
C ILE A 61 -3.29 2.43 5.75
N VAL A 62 -4.33 2.16 4.96
CA VAL A 62 -4.81 0.81 4.63
C VAL A 62 -4.34 0.51 3.21
N ASN A 63 -3.44 -0.46 3.04
CA ASN A 63 -2.95 -0.84 1.72
C ASN A 63 -2.55 -2.32 1.65
N SER A 64 -2.11 -2.77 0.48
CA SER A 64 -1.80 -4.16 0.21
C SER A 64 -0.37 -4.56 0.53
N ALA A 65 0.50 -3.64 0.98
CA ALA A 65 1.90 -3.96 1.25
C ALA A 65 2.02 -5.12 2.26
N PRO A 66 3.08 -5.94 2.19
CA PRO A 66 3.28 -7.07 3.09
C PRO A 66 3.13 -6.65 4.55
N ALA A 67 2.17 -7.26 5.24
CA ALA A 67 1.78 -6.86 6.59
C ALA A 67 1.16 -8.02 7.38
N LEU A 68 1.29 -7.96 8.69
CA LEU A 68 0.49 -8.76 9.62
C LEU A 68 -0.68 -7.92 10.10
N TRP A 69 -1.88 -8.42 9.88
CA TRP A 69 -3.13 -7.72 10.14
C TRP A 69 -3.87 -8.30 11.34
N ASN A 70 -4.49 -7.42 12.13
CA ASN A 70 -5.64 -7.82 12.93
C ASN A 70 -6.80 -8.11 11.97
N LYS A 71 -7.25 -9.37 11.96
CA LYS A 71 -8.26 -9.87 11.02
C LYS A 71 -9.57 -9.09 11.11
N HIS A 72 -10.07 -8.81 12.31
CA HIS A 72 -11.35 -8.13 12.51
C HIS A 72 -11.30 -6.69 12.00
N LEU A 73 -10.19 -5.99 12.26
CA LEU A 73 -10.00 -4.64 11.76
C LEU A 73 -9.85 -4.62 10.24
N LEU A 74 -9.09 -5.56 9.66
CA LEU A 74 -8.97 -5.68 8.21
C LEU A 74 -10.34 -5.89 7.54
N GLU A 75 -11.16 -6.81 8.06
CA GLU A 75 -12.51 -7.07 7.56
C GLU A 75 -13.39 -5.82 7.61
N SER A 76 -13.25 -5.00 8.67
CA SER A 76 -13.97 -3.71 8.79
C SER A 76 -13.58 -2.69 7.72
N PHE A 77 -12.40 -2.84 7.11
CA PHE A 77 -11.90 -1.94 6.08
C PHE A 77 -12.23 -2.39 4.67
N VAL A 78 -12.76 -3.60 4.46
CA VAL A 78 -13.06 -4.13 3.13
C VAL A 78 -14.56 -4.01 2.84
N GLY A 79 -14.90 -3.34 1.74
CA GLY A 79 -16.26 -3.21 1.25
C GLY A 79 -16.54 -4.09 0.04
N LYS A 80 -17.82 -4.46 -0.16
CA LYS A 80 -18.27 -5.33 -1.28
C LYS A 80 -18.01 -4.74 -2.68
N ILE A 81 -17.92 -3.43 -2.79
CA ILE A 81 -17.77 -2.71 -4.07
C ILE A 81 -16.35 -2.19 -4.28
N ASP A 82 -15.46 -2.50 -3.35
CA ASP A 82 -14.10 -2.00 -3.37
C ASP A 82 -13.31 -2.71 -4.47
N THR A 83 -12.64 -1.94 -5.32
CA THR A 83 -11.57 -2.47 -6.16
C THR A 83 -10.24 -2.37 -5.39
N PRO A 84 -9.21 -3.18 -5.68
CA PRO A 84 -7.94 -3.13 -4.95
C PRO A 84 -7.37 -1.70 -4.85
N TRP A 85 -7.25 -0.98 -5.96
CA TRP A 85 -6.73 0.39 -5.97
C TRP A 85 -7.63 1.41 -5.26
N ALA A 86 -8.95 1.25 -5.37
CA ALA A 86 -9.89 2.14 -4.68
C ALA A 86 -9.91 1.85 -3.17
N TRP A 87 -9.71 0.60 -2.76
CA TRP A 87 -9.57 0.17 -1.37
C TRP A 87 -8.33 0.79 -0.73
N GLU A 88 -7.16 0.70 -1.36
CA GLU A 88 -5.95 1.29 -0.79
C GLU A 88 -6.09 2.81 -0.63
N TYR A 89 -6.66 3.48 -1.64
CA TYR A 89 -6.79 4.92 -1.63
C TYR A 89 -7.90 5.39 -0.68
N PHE A 90 -9.16 4.99 -0.93
CA PHE A 90 -10.32 5.47 -0.18
C PHE A 90 -10.60 4.67 1.09
N GLY A 91 -10.26 3.39 1.14
CA GLY A 91 -10.50 2.53 2.31
C GLY A 91 -9.80 3.04 3.57
N SER A 92 -8.68 3.74 3.41
CA SER A 92 -8.01 4.51 4.47
C SER A 92 -8.97 5.42 5.26
N ALA A 93 -10.02 5.95 4.63
CA ALA A 93 -11.00 6.81 5.31
C ALA A 93 -11.77 6.09 6.42
N ARG A 94 -12.00 4.78 6.27
CA ARG A 94 -12.69 3.95 7.27
C ARG A 94 -11.88 3.85 8.57
N ALA A 95 -10.55 3.98 8.47
CA ALA A 95 -9.66 4.04 9.62
C ALA A 95 -9.59 5.43 10.26
N TYR A 96 -9.94 6.53 9.57
CA TYR A 96 -9.74 7.90 10.07
C TYR A 96 -10.61 8.28 11.26
N ARG A 97 -11.74 7.59 11.43
CA ARG A 97 -12.71 7.82 12.51
C ARG A 97 -12.48 6.92 13.71
N GLN A 98 -11.54 5.97 13.59
CA GLN A 98 -11.25 4.98 14.61
C GLN A 98 -9.87 5.28 15.20
N ASN A 99 -9.66 5.00 16.48
CA ASN A 99 -8.35 5.15 17.12
C ASN A 99 -7.44 3.94 16.81
N ILE A 100 -7.34 3.59 15.52
CA ILE A 100 -6.60 2.42 15.06
C ILE A 100 -5.16 2.81 14.75
N LYS A 101 -4.23 2.04 15.29
CA LYS A 101 -2.80 2.22 15.12
C LYS A 101 -2.29 1.34 13.99
N PHE A 102 -1.42 1.91 13.16
CA PHE A 102 -0.71 1.18 12.12
C PHE A 102 0.77 1.42 12.30
N TYR A 103 1.55 0.37 12.17
CA TYR A 103 3.00 0.42 12.36
C TYR A 103 3.70 0.04 11.08
N SER A 104 4.78 0.73 10.74
CA SER A 104 5.62 0.41 9.59
C SER A 104 7.07 0.31 10.03
N ILE A 105 7.84 -0.52 9.33
CA ILE A 105 9.30 -0.57 9.50
C ILE A 105 9.86 0.84 9.30
N LYS A 106 10.71 1.28 10.24
CA LYS A 106 11.27 2.63 10.25
C LYS A 106 12.52 2.79 9.38
N ASP A 107 13.17 1.68 9.04
CA ASP A 107 14.41 1.66 8.27
C ASP A 107 14.43 0.44 7.34
N LYS A 108 14.52 0.69 6.02
CA LYS A 108 14.55 -0.31 4.95
C LYS A 108 15.60 -1.42 5.13
N HIS A 109 16.70 -1.17 5.85
CA HIS A 109 17.73 -2.19 6.04
C HIS A 109 17.24 -3.35 6.93
N TYR A 110 16.17 -3.13 7.70
CA TYR A 110 15.60 -4.08 8.64
C TYR A 110 14.21 -4.58 8.22
N GLU A 111 13.87 -4.51 6.93
CA GLU A 111 12.63 -5.09 6.41
C GLU A 111 12.55 -6.58 6.73
N ILE A 112 11.39 -7.00 7.20
CA ILE A 112 11.11 -8.39 7.57
C ILE A 112 10.74 -9.20 6.31
N TYR A 113 10.14 -8.53 5.33
CA TYR A 113 9.70 -9.12 4.07
C TYR A 113 10.36 -8.36 2.90
N LYS A 114 11.48 -8.86 2.39
CA LYS A 114 12.20 -8.21 1.30
C LYS A 114 11.66 -8.65 -0.06
N TYR A 115 11.32 -7.67 -0.90
CA TYR A 115 10.85 -7.87 -2.27
C TYR A 115 11.10 -6.61 -3.12
N GLN A 116 11.16 -6.75 -4.44
CA GLN A 116 11.25 -5.60 -5.34
C GLN A 116 9.90 -4.90 -5.51
N TYR A 117 9.77 -3.69 -4.96
CA TYR A 117 8.56 -2.85 -5.05
C TYR A 117 8.72 -1.55 -5.84
N GLU A 118 9.88 -1.27 -6.46
CA GLU A 118 10.12 -0.03 -7.20
C GLU A 118 9.08 0.26 -8.31
N ARG A 119 8.48 -0.79 -8.87
CA ARG A 119 7.44 -0.68 -9.91
C ARG A 119 6.03 -1.02 -9.42
N GLY A 120 5.82 -1.07 -8.11
CA GLY A 120 4.52 -1.37 -7.52
C GLY A 120 4.13 -2.84 -7.53
N GLY A 121 5.10 -3.75 -7.63
CA GLY A 121 4.91 -5.21 -7.62
C GLY A 121 5.15 -5.89 -8.96
N ALA A 122 4.98 -7.22 -8.99
CA ALA A 122 5.15 -8.04 -10.18
C ALA A 122 3.92 -8.04 -11.09
N ILE A 123 2.76 -7.60 -10.61
CA ILE A 123 1.46 -7.65 -11.28
C ILE A 123 0.83 -6.25 -11.35
N HIS A 124 0.47 -5.82 -12.55
CA HIS A 124 -0.34 -4.62 -12.76
C HIS A 124 -1.58 -5.00 -13.59
N GLN A 125 -2.77 -4.68 -13.07
CA GLN A 125 -4.07 -4.98 -13.71
C GLN A 125 -4.25 -6.44 -14.15
N GLY A 126 -3.73 -7.37 -13.33
CA GLY A 126 -3.83 -8.81 -13.59
C GLY A 126 -2.78 -9.37 -14.55
N LYS A 127 -1.93 -8.52 -15.13
CA LYS A 127 -0.84 -8.89 -16.05
C LYS A 127 0.53 -8.74 -15.39
N TRP A 128 1.52 -9.46 -15.90
CA TRP A 128 2.89 -9.36 -15.41
C TRP A 128 3.57 -8.05 -15.81
N VAL A 129 4.30 -7.45 -14.86
CA VAL A 129 5.22 -6.35 -15.14
C VAL A 129 6.54 -6.96 -15.59
N LYS A 130 6.78 -7.00 -16.91
CA LYS A 130 7.95 -7.68 -17.51
C LYS A 130 9.27 -7.33 -16.85
N ALA A 131 9.47 -6.05 -16.56
CA ALA A 131 10.70 -5.54 -15.96
C ALA A 131 10.93 -5.96 -14.50
N VAL A 132 9.89 -6.44 -13.81
CA VAL A 132 10.01 -6.97 -12.44
C VAL A 132 10.14 -8.50 -12.50
N ILE A 133 9.28 -9.17 -13.26
CA ILE A 133 9.23 -10.63 -13.26
C ILE A 133 10.40 -11.29 -14.02
N ALA A 134 10.88 -10.69 -15.12
CA ALA A 134 11.91 -11.34 -15.95
C ALA A 134 13.26 -11.50 -15.22
N PRO A 135 13.80 -10.48 -14.52
CA PRO A 135 15.03 -10.64 -13.74
C PRO A 135 14.89 -11.68 -12.62
N VAL A 136 13.71 -11.77 -12.01
CA VAL A 136 13.43 -12.69 -10.91
C VAL A 136 13.36 -14.14 -11.42
N ILE A 137 12.69 -14.38 -12.55
CA ILE A 137 12.66 -15.69 -13.20
C ILE A 137 14.07 -16.16 -13.54
N GLU A 138 14.90 -15.28 -14.11
CA GLU A 138 16.28 -15.60 -14.46
C GLU A 138 17.12 -15.89 -13.22
N ARG A 139 17.12 -14.97 -12.24
CA ARG A 139 17.93 -15.06 -11.02
C ARG A 139 17.65 -16.32 -10.21
N TYR A 140 16.38 -16.72 -10.10
CA TYR A 140 15.96 -17.85 -9.28
C TYR A 140 15.56 -19.09 -10.08
N SER A 141 15.73 -19.07 -11.41
CA SER A 141 15.37 -20.18 -12.32
C SER A 141 13.92 -20.66 -12.13
N LEU A 142 12.98 -19.72 -11.99
CA LEU A 142 11.57 -20.04 -11.70
C LEU A 142 10.85 -20.57 -12.94
N GLN A 143 10.11 -21.67 -12.80
CA GLN A 143 9.28 -22.23 -13.86
C GLN A 143 7.89 -21.56 -13.88
N ILE A 144 7.84 -20.29 -14.27
CA ILE A 144 6.59 -19.51 -14.38
C ILE A 144 6.18 -19.41 -15.84
N ASP A 145 4.98 -19.92 -16.16
CA ASP A 145 4.36 -19.71 -17.46
C ASP A 145 3.72 -18.31 -17.54
N CYS A 146 4.49 -17.34 -18.05
CA CYS A 146 4.05 -15.96 -18.22
C CYS A 146 2.90 -15.80 -19.23
N SER A 147 2.67 -16.79 -20.11
CA SER A 147 1.64 -16.68 -21.16
C SER A 147 0.21 -16.69 -20.58
N LYS A 148 0.00 -17.34 -19.44
CA LYS A 148 -1.32 -17.42 -18.78
C LYS A 148 -1.89 -16.07 -18.38
N ARG A 149 -1.03 -15.12 -17.96
CA ARG A 149 -1.43 -13.75 -17.60
C ARG A 149 -1.11 -12.73 -18.69
N GLY A 150 -0.06 -12.99 -19.48
CA GLY A 150 0.51 -12.00 -20.40
C GLY A 150 1.25 -10.88 -19.67
N PHE A 151 1.85 -9.98 -20.44
CA PHE A 151 2.58 -8.81 -19.93
C PHE A 151 1.76 -7.52 -20.08
N ASP A 152 1.96 -6.59 -19.16
CA ASP A 152 1.41 -5.25 -19.28
C ASP A 152 2.36 -4.34 -20.07
N GLU A 153 1.91 -3.95 -21.27
CA GLU A 153 2.61 -2.99 -22.14
C GLU A 153 2.20 -1.54 -21.86
N GLU A 154 1.12 -1.31 -21.13
CA GLU A 154 0.50 0.02 -20.96
C GLU A 154 0.76 0.64 -19.57
N ILE A 155 1.66 0.09 -18.76
CA ILE A 155 1.88 0.53 -17.37
C ILE A 155 2.20 2.04 -17.25
N LEU A 156 2.86 2.62 -18.26
CA LEU A 156 3.23 4.04 -18.29
C LEU A 156 2.19 4.94 -18.99
N LYS A 157 1.11 4.36 -19.54
CA LYS A 157 0.12 5.11 -20.31
C LYS A 157 -0.69 6.02 -19.39
N LYS A 158 -0.81 7.28 -19.79
CA LYS A 158 -1.62 8.26 -19.03
C LYS A 158 -3.10 7.83 -19.03
N ARG A 159 -3.72 7.93 -17.85
CA ARG A 159 -5.14 7.63 -17.68
C ARG A 159 -6.00 8.73 -18.31
N LYS A 160 -7.12 8.34 -18.92
CA LYS A 160 -8.11 9.27 -19.49
C LYS A 160 -8.86 10.03 -18.38
N PRO A 161 -9.35 11.26 -18.62
CA PRO A 161 -10.14 12.00 -17.63
C PRO A 161 -11.36 11.24 -17.08
N SER A 162 -12.04 10.48 -17.95
CA SER A 162 -13.18 9.64 -17.56
C SER A 162 -12.85 8.61 -16.49
N TRP A 163 -11.60 8.10 -16.48
CA TRP A 163 -11.14 7.18 -15.47
C TRP A 163 -11.10 7.84 -14.09
N TYR A 164 -10.61 9.09 -13.99
CA TYR A 164 -10.58 9.81 -12.71
C TYR A 164 -11.99 10.08 -12.19
N PHE A 165 -12.92 10.46 -13.07
CA PHE A 165 -14.32 10.64 -12.69
C PHE A 165 -14.91 9.34 -12.13
N GLN A 166 -14.75 8.22 -12.84
CA GLN A 166 -15.20 6.92 -12.36
C GLN A 166 -14.52 6.49 -11.06
N PHE A 167 -13.23 6.77 -10.90
CA PHE A 167 -12.48 6.44 -9.69
C PHE A 167 -13.03 7.19 -8.46
N TYR A 168 -13.28 8.49 -8.58
CA TYR A 168 -13.89 9.26 -7.49
C TYR A 168 -15.37 8.94 -7.28
N LEU A 169 -16.12 8.56 -8.32
CA LEU A 169 -17.48 8.03 -8.17
C LEU A 169 -17.50 6.72 -7.38
N THR A 170 -16.55 5.82 -7.65
CA THR A 170 -16.33 4.61 -6.85
C THR A 170 -15.99 4.98 -5.41
N GLY A 171 -15.06 5.92 -5.19
CA GLY A 171 -14.73 6.44 -3.85
C GLY A 171 -15.95 6.98 -3.10
N TRP A 172 -16.79 7.78 -3.77
CA TRP A 172 -18.06 8.25 -3.21
C TRP A 172 -18.99 7.09 -2.82
N ARG A 173 -19.12 6.07 -3.65
CA ARG A 173 -19.93 4.88 -3.32
C ARG A 173 -19.35 4.14 -2.11
N MET A 174 -18.02 4.07 -1.98
CA MET A 174 -17.30 3.36 -0.93
C MET A 174 -17.33 4.04 0.44
N VAL A 175 -17.09 5.36 0.49
CA VAL A 175 -16.86 6.11 1.74
C VAL A 175 -17.72 7.37 1.88
N LYS A 176 -18.66 7.58 0.94
CA LYS A 176 -19.62 8.72 0.95
C LYS A 176 -18.86 10.05 1.05
N TRP A 177 -19.26 10.90 1.99
CA TRP A 177 -18.70 12.23 2.23
C TRP A 177 -17.21 12.24 2.56
N ASP A 178 -16.64 11.14 3.06
CA ASP A 178 -15.19 11.10 3.34
C ASP A 178 -14.35 11.19 2.05
N VAL A 179 -14.95 10.97 0.88
CA VAL A 179 -14.27 11.16 -0.42
C VAL A 179 -13.70 12.57 -0.57
N PHE A 180 -14.34 13.58 0.03
CA PHE A 180 -13.92 14.97 -0.07
C PHE A 180 -12.58 15.24 0.63
N VAL A 181 -12.19 14.42 1.62
CA VAL A 181 -10.84 14.48 2.20
C VAL A 181 -9.78 14.24 1.13
N PHE A 182 -10.01 13.28 0.25
CA PHE A 182 -9.08 12.91 -0.83
C PHE A 182 -9.09 13.92 -1.96
N ILE A 183 -10.28 14.44 -2.32
CA ILE A 183 -10.41 15.50 -3.33
C ILE A 183 -9.65 16.75 -2.87
N ASN A 184 -9.86 17.21 -1.63
CA ASN A 184 -9.19 18.38 -1.08
C ASN A 184 -7.67 18.20 -1.06
N ARG A 185 -7.17 17.01 -0.68
CA ARG A 185 -5.73 16.69 -0.73
C ARG A 185 -5.18 16.69 -2.16
N ALA A 186 -5.93 16.15 -3.12
CA ALA A 186 -5.54 16.14 -4.53
C ALA A 186 -5.46 17.57 -5.10
N LEU A 187 -6.46 18.41 -4.82
CA LEU A 187 -6.47 19.82 -5.22
C LEU A 187 -5.32 20.60 -4.57
N PHE A 188 -5.07 20.41 -3.27
CA PHE A 188 -3.96 21.05 -2.58
C PHE A 188 -2.59 20.65 -3.17
N ARG A 189 -2.39 19.36 -3.48
CA ARG A 189 -1.17 18.88 -4.16
C ARG A 189 -1.02 19.52 -5.55
N LEU A 190 -2.11 19.63 -6.30
CA LEU A 190 -2.10 20.27 -7.62
C LEU A 190 -1.72 21.74 -7.52
N ALA A 191 -2.34 22.49 -6.61
CA ALA A 191 -2.05 23.90 -6.35
C ALA A 191 -0.57 24.10 -5.96
N LYS A 192 -0.06 23.28 -5.02
CA LYS A 192 1.35 23.31 -4.60
C LYS A 192 2.29 23.04 -5.77
N ARG A 193 1.96 22.11 -6.67
CA ARG A 193 2.76 21.81 -7.87
C ARG A 193 2.75 22.96 -8.86
N MET A 194 1.62 23.63 -9.06
CA MET A 194 1.54 24.81 -9.93
C MET A 194 2.35 25.98 -9.38
N LEU A 195 2.24 26.26 -8.07
CA LEU A 195 3.05 27.28 -7.40
C LEU A 195 4.55 27.00 -7.53
N ARG A 196 5.00 25.78 -7.25
CA ARG A 196 6.42 25.41 -7.42
C ARG A 196 6.93 25.64 -8.84
N LYS A 197 6.13 25.34 -9.86
CA LYS A 197 6.51 25.61 -11.25
C LYS A 197 6.70 27.10 -11.50
N LEU A 198 5.79 27.94 -11.01
CA LEU A 198 5.87 29.40 -11.15
C LEU A 198 7.11 30.00 -10.48
N PHE A 199 7.54 29.47 -9.33
CA PHE A 199 8.73 29.94 -8.59
C PHE A 199 10.07 29.36 -9.07
N LEU A 200 10.05 28.28 -9.85
CA LEU A 200 11.25 27.69 -10.48
C LEU A 200 11.50 28.21 -11.91
N THR A 201 10.57 29.00 -12.45
CA THR A 201 10.67 29.68 -13.76
C THR A 201 11.05 31.17 -13.64
N LYS A 202 11.51 31.61 -12.47
CA LYS A 202 12.19 32.90 -12.26
C LYS A 202 13.62 32.63 -11.83
#